data_AF-A0A2V5N8G7-F1
#
_entry.id   AF-A0A2V5N8G7-F1
#
_cell.length_a   1.000
_cell.length_b   1.000
_cell.length_c   1.000
_cell.angle_alpha   90.00
_cell.angle_beta   90.00
_cell.angle_gamma   90.00
#
_symmetry.space_group_name_H-M   'P 1'
#
loop_
_entity.id
_entity.type
_entity.pdbx_description
1 polymer ?
#
loop_
_entity_poly.entity_id
_entity_poly.type
_entity_poly.pdbx_seq_one_letter_code
_entity_poly.pdbx_strand_id
1 'polypeptide(L)'
;MRTRWLAAAAAFALMGLGARGQDSLSQQTIVVFNGAAPESVALAQFYAQKRGIVPDHLVRVDYSTEEEITRDEYDRTIAEPLRKIFQEKGWWRTHETTDGRRRIQANAIHFVALIKGVPLKIRATATPLDGDNPGSGAVQNDGSLGATEFRRQGPHNRIARA
;
A
#
# COMPACT_ATOMS: atom_id res chain seq x y z
N MET A 1 -14.33 -55.02 -42.51
CA MET A 1 -14.58 -54.22 -43.75
C MET A 1 -14.79 -52.78 -43.31
N ARG A 2 -13.78 -51.89 -43.42
CA ARG A 2 -13.58 -50.91 -44.52
C ARG A 2 -14.74 -49.89 -44.56
N THR A 3 -14.57 -48.57 -44.38
CA THR A 3 -13.49 -47.69 -44.85
C THR A 3 -13.45 -46.37 -44.06
N ARG A 4 -12.24 -45.79 -44.09
CA ARG A 4 -11.71 -44.57 -43.49
C ARG A 4 -12.40 -43.30 -44.02
N TRP A 5 -12.52 -42.26 -43.19
CA TRP A 5 -12.40 -40.88 -43.63
C TRP A 5 -11.17 -40.27 -42.97
N LEU A 6 -10.22 -39.90 -43.83
CA LEU A 6 -8.95 -39.26 -43.50
C LEU A 6 -9.18 -37.77 -43.27
N ALA A 7 -8.54 -37.28 -42.21
CA ALA A 7 -7.81 -36.01 -42.11
C ALA A 7 -8.48 -34.74 -42.66
N ALA A 8 -8.83 -33.85 -41.75
CA ALA A 8 -8.72 -32.42 -41.99
C ALA A 8 -8.05 -31.73 -40.80
N ALA A 9 -6.82 -31.27 -41.07
CA ALA A 9 -6.14 -30.15 -40.46
C ALA A 9 -5.80 -30.21 -38.96
N ALA A 10 -4.64 -30.82 -38.70
CA ALA A 10 -3.74 -30.37 -37.65
C ALA A 10 -3.26 -28.94 -37.95
N ALA A 11 -3.65 -27.96 -37.12
CA ALA A 11 -2.94 -26.71 -36.89
C ALA A 11 -3.68 -25.88 -35.83
N PHE A 12 -3.43 -26.12 -34.54
CA PHE A 12 -3.46 -25.06 -33.51
C PHE A 12 -2.72 -25.49 -32.24
N ALA A 13 -1.59 -26.19 -32.41
CA ALA A 13 -0.59 -26.35 -31.37
C ALA A 13 0.46 -25.25 -31.57
N LEU A 14 0.24 -24.10 -30.94
CA LEU A 14 1.24 -23.19 -30.35
C LEU A 14 0.55 -21.85 -30.03
N MET A 15 -0.10 -21.73 -28.87
CA MET A 15 -0.46 -20.42 -28.33
C MET A 15 -0.55 -20.53 -26.81
N GLY A 16 0.47 -20.04 -26.11
CA GLY A 16 0.42 -19.90 -24.65
C GLY A 16 1.70 -20.08 -23.85
N LEU A 17 2.91 -20.14 -24.43
CA LEU A 17 4.12 -19.84 -23.65
C LEU A 17 4.27 -18.33 -23.57
N GLY A 18 3.66 -17.70 -22.56
CA GLY A 18 3.90 -16.29 -22.30
C GLY A 18 2.94 -15.64 -21.31
N ALA A 19 3.06 -15.94 -20.01
CA ALA A 19 2.63 -15.03 -18.95
C ALA A 19 3.26 -15.32 -17.56
N ARG A 20 4.50 -15.82 -17.46
CA ARG A 20 5.13 -16.05 -16.14
C ARG A 20 5.49 -14.78 -15.35
N GLY A 21 5.06 -13.60 -15.81
CA GLY A 21 5.30 -12.31 -15.15
C GLY A 21 4.06 -11.68 -14.49
N GLN A 22 2.84 -12.13 -14.80
CA GLN A 22 1.62 -11.60 -14.18
C GLN A 22 1.21 -12.40 -12.93
N ASP A 23 1.61 -13.67 -12.84
CA ASP A 23 1.31 -14.52 -11.70
C ASP A 23 1.86 -13.94 -10.39
N SER A 24 3.07 -13.38 -10.37
CA SER A 24 3.65 -12.86 -9.12
C SER A 24 2.87 -11.67 -8.56
N LEU A 25 2.40 -10.76 -9.42
CA LEU A 25 1.70 -9.55 -8.95
C LEU A 25 0.33 -9.88 -8.37
N SER A 26 -0.43 -10.79 -9.00
CA SER A 26 -1.73 -11.22 -8.49
C SER A 26 -1.60 -12.04 -7.20
N GLN A 27 -0.52 -12.82 -7.05
CA GLN A 27 -0.19 -13.53 -5.80
C GLN A 27 0.30 -12.59 -4.68
N GLN A 28 0.75 -11.39 -5.02
CA GLN A 28 1.17 -10.37 -4.06
C GLN A 28 0.09 -9.33 -3.78
N THR A 29 -1.12 -9.49 -4.34
CA THR A 29 -2.23 -8.55 -4.22
C THR A 29 -3.35 -9.16 -3.39
N ILE A 30 -3.85 -8.38 -2.42
CA ILE A 30 -5.10 -8.68 -1.73
C ILE A 30 -6.20 -7.70 -2.12
N VAL A 31 -7.45 -8.15 -2.03
CA VAL A 31 -8.63 -7.34 -2.26
C VAL A 31 -9.39 -7.21 -0.95
N VAL A 32 -9.48 -6.00 -0.41
CA VAL A 32 -10.19 -5.71 0.84
C VAL A 32 -11.56 -5.13 0.49
N PHE A 33 -12.62 -5.71 1.03
CA PHE A 33 -13.99 -5.31 0.73
C PHE A 33 -14.88 -5.33 1.97
N ASN A 34 -15.96 -4.55 1.91
CA ASN A 34 -16.88 -4.42 3.02
C ASN A 34 -17.88 -5.58 3.00
N GLY A 35 -17.85 -6.42 4.03
CA GLY A 35 -18.83 -7.49 4.17
C GLY A 35 -20.26 -7.00 4.44
N ALA A 36 -20.41 -5.84 5.08
CA ALA A 36 -21.71 -5.24 5.39
C ALA A 36 -22.41 -4.65 4.15
N ALA A 37 -21.68 -4.43 3.05
CA ALA A 37 -22.22 -3.87 1.81
C ALA A 37 -22.27 -4.94 0.70
N PRO A 38 -23.45 -5.45 0.30
CA PRO A 38 -23.56 -6.54 -0.67
C PRO A 38 -22.98 -6.20 -2.05
N GLU A 39 -23.06 -4.93 -2.47
CA GLU A 39 -22.42 -4.45 -3.70
C GLU A 39 -20.90 -4.60 -3.67
N SER A 40 -20.27 -4.37 -2.51
CA SER A 40 -18.82 -4.50 -2.32
C SER A 40 -18.36 -5.94 -2.52
N VAL A 41 -19.15 -6.91 -2.03
CA VAL A 41 -18.88 -8.34 -2.19
C VAL A 41 -18.87 -8.75 -3.66
N ALA A 42 -19.89 -8.34 -4.41
CA ALA A 42 -20.00 -8.67 -5.84
C ALA A 42 -18.86 -8.02 -6.65
N LEU A 43 -18.51 -6.77 -6.35
CA LEU A 43 -17.42 -6.06 -7.01
C LEU A 43 -16.05 -6.67 -6.70
N ALA A 44 -15.81 -7.11 -5.47
CA ALA A 44 -14.57 -7.75 -5.07
C ALA A 44 -14.34 -9.05 -5.85
N GLN A 45 -15.37 -9.89 -5.95
CA GLN A 45 -15.33 -11.14 -6.71
C GLN A 45 -15.10 -10.90 -8.20
N PHE A 46 -15.83 -9.93 -8.77
CA PHE A 46 -15.67 -9.53 -10.17
C PHE A 46 -14.24 -9.04 -10.46
N TYR A 47 -13.71 -8.15 -9.60
CA TYR A 47 -12.36 -7.61 -9.74
C TYR A 47 -11.30 -8.72 -9.64
N ALA A 48 -11.40 -9.59 -8.65
CA ALA A 48 -10.48 -10.70 -8.45
C ALA A 48 -10.47 -11.65 -9.66
N GLN A 49 -11.64 -11.99 -10.20
CA GLN A 49 -11.76 -12.83 -11.39
C GLN A 49 -11.09 -12.18 -12.61
N LYS A 50 -11.29 -10.88 -12.82
CA LYS A 50 -10.67 -10.16 -13.94
C LYS A 50 -9.16 -10.02 -13.83
N ARG A 51 -8.61 -10.04 -12.61
CA ARG A 51 -7.18 -9.88 -12.33
C ARG A 51 -6.46 -11.19 -12.05
N GLY A 52 -7.16 -12.32 -12.06
CA GLY A 52 -6.58 -13.63 -11.72
C GLY A 52 -6.07 -13.69 -10.27
N ILE A 53 -6.72 -12.96 -9.36
CA ILE A 53 -6.38 -12.98 -7.93
C ILE A 53 -7.04 -14.22 -7.32
N VAL A 54 -6.27 -14.96 -6.53
CA VAL A 54 -6.78 -16.18 -5.87
C VAL A 54 -7.86 -15.82 -4.84
N PRO A 55 -8.89 -16.67 -4.67
CA PRO A 55 -9.99 -16.41 -3.74
C PRO A 55 -9.51 -16.24 -2.28
N ASP A 56 -8.37 -16.84 -1.91
CA ASP A 56 -7.79 -16.72 -0.57
C ASP A 56 -7.33 -15.28 -0.24
N HIS A 57 -7.06 -14.47 -1.26
CA HIS A 57 -6.61 -13.08 -1.12
C HIS A 57 -7.77 -12.08 -1.08
N LEU A 58 -9.02 -12.57 -1.09
CA LEU A 58 -10.20 -11.75 -0.85
C LEU A 58 -10.41 -11.64 0.67
N VAL A 59 -10.15 -10.45 1.19
CA VAL A 59 -10.25 -10.14 2.61
C VAL A 59 -11.55 -9.43 2.88
N ARG A 60 -12.50 -10.18 3.46
CA ARG A 60 -13.76 -9.62 3.97
C ARG A 60 -13.53 -8.97 5.33
N VAL A 61 -13.90 -7.71 5.46
CA VAL A 61 -13.95 -7.04 6.76
C VAL A 61 -15.30 -6.33 6.86
N ASP A 62 -15.99 -6.51 7.98
CA ASP A 62 -17.26 -5.85 8.24
C ASP A 62 -17.00 -4.54 9.02
N TYR A 63 -17.18 -3.39 8.38
CA TYR A 63 -17.04 -2.06 8.98
C TYR A 63 -18.19 -1.14 8.56
N SER A 64 -18.30 0.02 9.21
CA SER A 64 -19.34 1.02 8.91
C SER A 64 -19.36 1.39 7.43
N THR A 65 -20.55 1.62 6.87
CA THR A 65 -20.72 2.09 5.48
C THR A 65 -20.39 3.57 5.29
N GLU A 66 -20.10 4.30 6.37
CA GLU A 66 -19.70 5.70 6.32
C GLU A 66 -18.25 5.85 5.86
N GLU A 67 -17.97 6.88 5.06
CA GLU A 67 -16.61 7.15 4.56
C GLU A 67 -15.66 7.70 5.63
N GLU A 68 -16.22 8.29 6.69
CA GLU A 68 -15.49 8.90 7.80
C GLU A 68 -15.72 8.11 9.08
N ILE A 69 -14.65 7.64 9.69
CA ILE A 69 -14.67 6.90 10.96
C ILE A 69 -13.73 7.53 11.98
N THR A 70 -13.96 7.28 13.26
CA THR A 70 -13.03 7.72 14.31
C THR A 70 -11.75 6.87 14.31
N ARG A 71 -10.70 7.36 14.98
CA ARG A 71 -9.43 6.63 15.10
C ARG A 71 -9.59 5.32 15.89
N ASP A 72 -10.38 5.31 16.97
CA ASP A 72 -10.67 4.10 17.76
C ASP A 72 -11.38 3.04 16.90
N GLU A 73 -12.37 3.46 16.12
CA GLU A 73 -13.09 2.57 15.20
C GLU A 73 -12.15 2.01 14.13
N TYR A 74 -11.27 2.83 13.55
CA TYR A 74 -10.26 2.36 12.61
C TYR A 74 -9.38 1.26 13.23
N ASP A 75 -8.84 1.50 14.42
CA ASP A 75 -7.93 0.57 15.07
C ASP A 75 -8.63 -0.76 15.39
N ARG A 76 -9.86 -0.72 15.89
CA ARG A 76 -10.63 -1.90 16.29
C ARG A 76 -11.24 -2.68 15.13
N THR A 77 -11.72 -2.00 14.10
CA THR A 77 -12.51 -2.61 13.02
C THR A 77 -11.70 -2.89 11.75
N ILE A 78 -10.59 -2.17 11.54
CA ILE A 78 -9.77 -2.31 10.34
C ILE A 78 -8.37 -2.78 10.70
N ALA A 79 -7.64 -2.05 11.54
CA ALA A 79 -6.22 -2.33 11.77
C ALA A 79 -5.99 -3.67 12.48
N GLU A 80 -6.67 -3.91 13.60
CA GLU A 80 -6.53 -5.16 14.36
C GLU A 80 -6.99 -6.40 13.58
N PRO A 81 -8.17 -6.42 12.92
CA PRO A 81 -8.59 -7.54 12.10
C PRO A 81 -7.62 -7.83 10.95
N LEU A 82 -7.14 -6.80 10.24
CA LEU A 82 -6.15 -7.00 9.17
C LEU A 82 -4.85 -7.57 9.71
N ARG A 83 -4.34 -7.09 10.86
CA ARG A 83 -3.13 -7.67 11.48
C ARG A 83 -3.31 -9.15 11.81
N LYS A 84 -4.48 -9.55 12.30
CA LYS A 84 -4.78 -10.97 12.59
C LYS A 84 -4.81 -11.80 11.31
N ILE A 85 -5.50 -11.34 10.28
CA ILE A 85 -5.61 -12.04 8.99
C ILE A 85 -4.22 -12.22 8.36
N PHE A 86 -3.37 -11.18 8.37
CA PHE A 86 -2.00 -11.27 7.85
C PHE A 86 -1.12 -12.27 8.61
N GLN A 87 -1.35 -12.45 9.92
CA GLN A 87 -0.66 -13.45 10.74
C GLN A 87 -1.21 -14.85 10.49
N GLU A 88 -2.53 -15.03 10.51
CA GLU A 88 -3.20 -16.31 10.30
C GLU A 88 -2.91 -16.90 8.91
N LYS A 89 -2.87 -16.04 7.89
CA LYS A 89 -2.52 -16.44 6.51
C LYS A 89 -1.03 -16.62 6.28
N GLY A 90 -0.19 -16.32 7.27
CA GLY A 90 1.27 -16.42 7.16
C GLY A 90 1.88 -15.44 6.13
N TRP A 91 1.14 -14.39 5.75
CA TRP A 91 1.63 -13.35 4.84
C TRP A 91 2.74 -12.53 5.48
N TRP A 92 2.73 -12.41 6.81
CA TRP A 92 3.86 -11.92 7.60
C TRP A 92 4.67 -13.08 8.17
N ARG A 93 5.92 -13.19 7.73
CA ARG A 93 6.91 -14.03 8.42
C ARG A 93 7.55 -13.21 9.51
N THR A 94 7.23 -13.55 10.75
CA THR A 94 7.84 -12.96 11.93
C THR A 94 9.03 -13.81 12.32
N HIS A 95 10.19 -13.19 12.55
CA HIS A 95 11.33 -13.85 13.17
C HIS A 95 11.53 -13.25 14.55
N GLU A 96 11.76 -14.11 15.52
CA GLU A 96 12.16 -13.69 16.86
C GLU A 96 13.63 -13.26 16.77
N THR A 97 13.89 -11.96 16.91
CA THR A 97 15.29 -11.51 17.01
C THR A 97 15.83 -11.96 18.37
N THR A 98 17.13 -12.24 18.47
CA THR A 98 17.84 -12.59 19.71
C THR A 98 17.65 -11.60 20.86
N ASP A 99 17.14 -10.41 20.57
CA ASP A 99 16.74 -9.34 21.50
C ASP A 99 15.30 -9.49 22.06
N GLY A 100 14.60 -10.60 21.76
CA GLY A 100 13.22 -10.88 22.22
C GLY A 100 12.13 -10.07 21.51
N ARG A 101 12.49 -9.25 20.51
CA ARG A 101 11.56 -8.42 19.74
C ARG A 101 11.07 -9.16 18.49
N ARG A 102 9.75 -9.29 18.33
CA ARG A 102 9.11 -9.81 17.11
C ARG A 102 9.19 -8.75 16.00
N ARG A 103 9.94 -9.05 14.93
CA ARG A 103 10.04 -8.18 13.75
C ARG A 103 9.51 -8.93 12.52
N ILE A 104 8.75 -8.22 11.66
CA ILE A 104 8.29 -8.75 10.38
C ILE A 104 9.50 -8.77 9.44
N GLN A 105 9.99 -9.96 9.07
CA GLN A 105 11.16 -10.14 8.19
C GLN A 105 10.77 -10.22 6.71
N ALA A 106 9.60 -10.79 6.41
CA ALA A 106 9.12 -10.87 5.03
C ALA A 106 7.61 -10.61 4.98
N ASN A 107 7.20 -9.85 3.97
CA ASN A 107 5.82 -9.60 3.63
C ASN A 107 5.55 -10.16 2.23
N ALA A 108 4.61 -11.10 2.13
CA ALA A 108 4.20 -11.69 0.86
C ALA A 108 3.24 -10.79 0.06
N ILE A 109 2.57 -9.84 0.72
CA ILE A 109 1.57 -8.97 0.11
C ILE A 109 2.11 -7.56 -0.05
N HIS A 110 2.17 -7.08 -1.29
CA HIS A 110 2.71 -5.77 -1.64
C HIS A 110 1.64 -4.78 -2.09
N PHE A 111 0.49 -5.29 -2.56
CA PHE A 111 -0.58 -4.47 -3.10
C PHE A 111 -1.90 -4.77 -2.39
N VAL A 112 -2.65 -3.70 -2.13
CA VAL A 112 -3.98 -3.76 -1.53
C VAL A 112 -4.93 -3.03 -2.46
N ALA A 113 -5.89 -3.76 -3.01
CA ALA A 113 -7.00 -3.18 -3.76
C ALA A 113 -8.18 -2.96 -2.80
N LEU A 114 -8.53 -1.70 -2.57
CA LEU A 114 -9.69 -1.32 -1.77
C LEU A 114 -10.92 -1.29 -2.67
N ILE A 115 -11.96 -2.02 -2.28
CA ILE A 115 -13.24 -2.02 -2.99
C ILE A 115 -14.16 -0.97 -2.38
N LYS A 116 -15.15 -0.52 -3.17
CA LYS A 116 -16.17 0.43 -2.74
C LYS A 116 -16.74 0.05 -1.37
N GLY A 117 -16.83 1.03 -0.50
CA GLY A 117 -17.36 0.90 0.86
C GLY A 117 -16.30 0.94 1.94
N VAL A 118 -15.00 0.77 1.62
CA VAL A 118 -13.90 0.96 2.59
C VAL A 118 -13.84 2.43 3.03
N PRO A 119 -13.85 2.74 4.34
CA PRO A 119 -13.66 4.10 4.85
C PRO A 119 -12.31 4.68 4.42
N LEU A 120 -12.32 5.93 3.97
CA LEU A 120 -11.12 6.61 3.45
C LEU A 120 -10.68 7.80 4.32
N LYS A 121 -11.50 8.18 5.31
CA LYS A 121 -11.23 9.34 6.17
C LYS A 121 -11.25 8.94 7.64
N ILE A 122 -10.29 9.47 8.39
CA ILE A 122 -10.27 9.39 9.85
C ILE A 122 -10.70 10.76 10.38
N ARG A 123 -11.72 10.79 11.23
CA ARG A 123 -12.20 12.00 11.90
C ARG A 123 -11.10 12.60 12.76
N ALA A 124 -10.87 13.90 12.61
CA ALA A 124 -9.93 14.63 13.44
C ALA A 124 -10.33 14.54 14.92
N THR A 125 -9.36 14.23 15.78
CA THR A 125 -9.53 14.15 17.23
C THR A 125 -8.70 15.26 17.88
N ALA A 126 -9.21 15.86 18.96
CA ALA A 126 -8.52 16.94 19.66
C ALA A 126 -7.24 16.52 20.38
N THR A 127 -7.05 15.21 20.59
CA THR A 127 -5.85 14.63 21.20
C THR A 127 -4.80 14.40 20.12
N PRO A 128 -3.62 15.04 20.21
CA PRO A 128 -2.51 14.80 19.29
C PRO A 128 -2.09 13.32 19.34
N LEU A 129 -1.84 12.74 18.17
CA LEU A 129 -1.29 11.38 18.09
C LEU A 129 0.21 11.41 18.42
N ASP A 130 0.74 10.33 18.99
CA ASP A 130 2.16 10.25 19.38
C ASP A 130 3.14 10.55 18.23
N GLY A 131 2.72 10.32 16.97
CA GLY A 131 3.49 10.62 15.76
C GLY A 131 3.33 12.05 15.21
N ASP A 132 2.35 12.82 15.69
CA ASP A 132 2.16 14.24 15.32
C ASP A 132 3.08 15.16 16.11
N ASN A 133 3.65 14.65 17.21
CA ASN A 133 4.69 15.38 17.91
C ASN A 133 5.96 15.30 17.05
N PRO A 134 6.51 16.42 16.55
CA PRO A 134 7.81 16.38 15.91
C PRO A 134 8.76 15.82 16.95
N GLY A 135 9.27 14.61 16.72
CA GLY A 135 10.18 13.98 17.66
C GLY A 135 11.30 14.96 18.00
N SER A 136 11.79 14.93 19.23
CA SER A 136 12.85 15.81 19.76
C SER A 136 14.19 15.75 18.99
N GLY A 137 14.24 15.08 17.84
CA GLY A 137 15.26 15.29 16.84
C GLY A 137 14.99 16.63 16.17
N ALA A 138 15.70 17.66 16.62
CA ALA A 138 15.75 18.95 15.94
C ALA A 138 16.00 18.70 14.44
N VAL A 139 15.00 18.94 13.60
CA VAL A 139 15.22 19.16 12.17
C VAL A 139 15.89 20.52 12.09
N GLN A 140 17.20 20.53 12.35
CA GLN A 140 18.02 21.71 12.26
C GLN A 140 18.17 22.02 10.77
N ASN A 141 17.40 23.00 10.33
CA ASN A 141 17.51 23.63 9.03
C ASN A 141 18.89 24.28 8.92
N ASP A 142 19.87 23.53 8.42
CA ASP A 142 21.24 24.03 8.15
C ASP A 142 21.30 24.92 6.89
N GLY A 143 20.35 25.85 6.77
CA GLY A 143 20.24 26.84 5.70
C GLY A 143 20.89 28.17 6.06
N SER A 144 21.76 28.22 7.07
CA SER A 144 22.39 29.48 7.53
C SER A 144 23.91 29.53 7.36
N LEU A 145 24.47 28.68 6.49
CA LEU A 145 25.88 28.78 6.12
C LEU A 145 26.11 29.95 5.14
N GLY A 146 26.55 31.08 5.69
CA GLY A 146 27.45 31.98 4.99
C GLY A 146 26.85 33.24 4.35
N ALA A 147 26.11 34.05 5.12
CA ALA A 147 25.96 35.48 4.80
C ALA A 147 26.92 36.33 5.65
N THR A 148 28.20 35.98 5.64
CA THR A 148 29.28 36.80 6.20
C THR A 148 30.24 37.13 5.05
N GLU A 149 30.50 38.42 4.87
CA GLU A 149 31.51 38.99 3.95
C GLU A 149 31.19 39.01 2.44
N PHE A 150 30.28 39.91 2.04
CA PHE A 150 30.34 40.53 0.70
C PHE A 150 30.61 42.04 0.80
N ARG A 151 31.91 42.33 0.89
CA ARG A 151 32.63 43.56 0.48
C ARG A 151 31.74 44.73 -0.02
N ARG A 152 31.56 45.76 0.82
CA ARG A 152 31.36 47.15 0.38
C ARG A 152 32.67 47.92 0.49
N GLN A 153 33.53 47.80 -0.52
CA GLN A 153 34.46 48.87 -0.88
C GLN A 153 33.83 49.63 -2.05
N GLY A 154 33.22 50.78 -1.73
CA GLY A 154 32.80 51.78 -2.71
C GLY A 154 33.79 52.96 -2.69
N PRO A 155 34.08 53.58 -3.84
CA PRO A 155 35.17 54.53 -3.96
C PRO A 155 34.73 55.91 -3.47
N HIS A 156 35.32 56.42 -2.39
CA HIS A 156 35.20 57.83 -2.04
C HIS A 156 36.42 58.60 -2.52
N ASN A 157 36.19 59.22 -3.68
CA ASN A 157 36.99 60.20 -4.36
C ASN A 157 37.40 61.35 -3.43
N ARG A 158 38.69 61.70 -3.51
CA ARG A 158 39.33 62.86 -2.90
C ARG A 158 39.10 64.05 -3.84
N ILE A 159 38.37 65.09 -3.41
CA ILE A 159 38.48 66.43 -4.02
C ILE A 159 38.30 67.52 -2.96
N ALA A 160 39.24 68.45 -3.00
CA ALA A 160 39.51 69.54 -2.08
C ALA A 160 38.66 70.80 -2.33
N ARG A 161 38.59 71.67 -1.32
CA ARG A 161 38.42 73.14 -1.35
C ARG A 161 38.35 73.59 0.11
N ALA A 162 38.81 74.76 0.53
CA ALA A 162 39.76 75.77 0.09
C ALA A 162 40.04 76.58 1.37
#